data_AF-A0A0A9DHM7-F1
#
_entry.id   AF-A0A0A9DHM7-F1
#
_cell.length_a   1.000
_cell.length_b   1.000
_cell.length_c   1.000
_cell.angle_alpha   90.00
_cell.angle_beta   90.00
_cell.angle_gamma   90.00
#
_symmetry.space_group_name_H-M   'P 1'
#
loop_
_entity.id
_entity.type
_entity.pdbx_description
1 polymer ?
#
loop_
_entity_poly.entity_id
_entity_poly.type
_entity_poly.pdbx_seq_one_letter_code
_entity_poly.pdbx_strand_id
1 'polypeptide(L)'
;MLLPMSPPGTSSCTSNLSNETIKYPWSTDVLTVLLLALHPSTWLNIKDERLKAEFQTLVSTDNLPDDLKQEILHRRRQLYYLKAYKEEEEYEDPMPPSP
;
A
#
# COMPACT_ATOMS: atom_id res chain seq x y z
N MET A 1 26.69 24.86 -13.50
CA MET A 1 25.69 25.54 -14.34
C MET A 1 24.39 25.57 -13.57
N LEU A 2 23.85 26.76 -13.28
CA LEU A 2 22.62 26.94 -12.51
C LEU A 2 21.43 27.04 -13.48
N LEU A 3 20.41 26.22 -13.25
CA LEU A 3 19.18 26.18 -14.04
C LEU A 3 18.27 27.37 -13.63
N PRO A 4 17.67 28.12 -14.57
CA PRO A 4 16.79 29.22 -14.22
C PRO A 4 15.43 28.70 -13.71
N MET A 5 15.01 29.19 -12.55
CA MET A 5 13.68 28.96 -11.96
C MET A 5 12.66 29.82 -12.69
N SER A 6 11.56 29.22 -13.17
CA SER A 6 10.46 29.94 -13.83
C SER A 6 9.64 30.76 -12.83
N PRO A 7 9.01 31.89 -13.23
CA PRO A 7 8.17 32.67 -12.33
C PRO A 7 6.87 31.91 -11.98
N PRO A 8 6.27 32.16 -10.80
CA PRO A 8 4.98 31.59 -10.47
C PRO A 8 3.91 32.18 -11.38
N GLY A 9 3.52 31.44 -12.41
CA GLY A 9 2.33 31.75 -13.18
C GLY A 9 1.11 31.64 -12.26
N THR A 10 0.35 32.72 -12.14
CA THR A 10 -0.98 32.69 -11.53
C THR A 10 -1.86 31.77 -12.38
N SER A 11 -1.92 30.48 -12.05
CA SER A 11 -2.89 29.58 -12.66
C SER A 11 -4.27 30.00 -12.13
N SER A 12 -5.00 30.75 -12.94
CA SER A 12 -6.42 30.97 -12.71
C SER A 12 -7.13 29.63 -12.88
N CYS A 13 -7.27 28.89 -11.78
CA CYS A 13 -8.09 27.70 -11.72
C CYS A 13 -9.54 28.16 -11.83
N THR A 14 -10.05 28.25 -13.05
CA THR A 14 -11.49 28.22 -13.28
C THR A 14 -11.93 26.79 -13.04
N SER A 15 -12.22 26.50 -11.77
CA SER A 15 -12.83 25.25 -11.35
C SER A 15 -14.25 25.21 -11.91
N ASN A 16 -14.38 24.85 -13.19
CA ASN A 16 -15.61 24.24 -13.69
C ASN A 16 -15.71 22.89 -12.98
N LEU A 17 -16.11 22.93 -11.72
CA LEU A 17 -16.58 21.78 -10.97
C LEU A 17 -17.93 21.41 -11.61
N SER A 18 -17.88 20.89 -12.84
CA SER A 18 -18.88 19.94 -13.26
C SER A 18 -18.94 18.93 -12.13
N ASN A 19 -20.14 18.68 -11.61
CA ASN A 19 -20.42 17.76 -10.53
C ASN A 19 -19.97 16.34 -10.93
N GLU A 20 -18.66 16.12 -10.96
CA GLU A 20 -18.02 14.83 -11.13
C GLU A 20 -18.29 14.15 -9.82
N THR A 21 -19.36 13.36 -9.80
CA THR A 21 -19.70 12.49 -8.68
C THR A 21 -18.46 11.66 -8.38
N ILE A 22 -17.75 12.03 -7.31
CA ILE A 22 -16.59 11.30 -6.81
C ILE A 22 -17.07 9.88 -6.58
N LYS A 23 -16.69 8.98 -7.49
CA LYS A 23 -17.07 7.59 -7.40
C LYS A 23 -16.13 6.94 -6.39
N TYR A 24 -16.57 6.91 -5.14
CA TYR A 24 -15.85 6.18 -4.11
C TYR A 24 -15.73 4.70 -4.52
N PRO A 25 -14.57 4.08 -4.27
CA PRO A 25 -14.41 2.66 -4.52
C PRO A 25 -15.47 1.87 -3.74
N TRP A 26 -16.03 0.85 -4.37
CA TRP A 26 -16.90 -0.08 -3.66
C TRP A 26 -16.09 -0.89 -2.63
N SER A 27 -16.80 -1.51 -1.67
CA SER A 27 -16.18 -2.35 -0.65
C SER A 27 -15.31 -3.46 -1.24
N THR A 28 -15.71 -4.00 -2.40
CA THR A 28 -14.95 -4.99 -3.17
C THR A 28 -13.62 -4.44 -3.69
N ASP A 29 -13.61 -3.18 -4.11
CA ASP A 29 -12.41 -2.54 -4.64
C ASP A 29 -11.40 -2.31 -3.50
N VAL A 30 -11.89 -1.85 -2.35
CA VAL A 30 -11.08 -1.69 -1.14
C VAL A 30 -10.51 -3.04 -0.70
N LEU A 31 -11.33 -4.09 -0.66
CA LEU A 31 -10.89 -5.44 -0.30
C LEU A 31 -9.83 -5.97 -1.26
N THR A 32 -10.02 -5.76 -2.57
CA THR A 32 -9.06 -6.20 -3.61
C THR A 32 -7.72 -5.50 -3.44
N VAL A 33 -7.72 -4.18 -3.22
CA VAL A 33 -6.49 -3.41 -2.98
C VAL A 33 -5.79 -3.91 -1.71
N LEU A 34 -6.54 -4.14 -0.63
CA LEU A 34 -5.96 -4.66 0.62
C LEU A 34 -5.36 -6.05 0.43
N LEU A 35 -6.06 -6.94 -0.27
CA LEU A 35 -5.59 -8.30 -0.52
C LEU A 35 -4.28 -8.32 -1.30
N LEU A 36 -4.18 -7.50 -2.35
CA LEU A 36 -2.97 -7.38 -3.17
C LEU A 36 -1.82 -6.71 -2.40
N ALA A 37 -2.14 -5.75 -1.52
CA ALA A 37 -1.18 -5.03 -0.70
C ALA A 37 -0.51 -5.87 0.39
N LEU A 38 -1.10 -6.99 0.80
CA LEU A 38 -0.49 -7.90 1.76
C LEU A 38 0.71 -8.63 1.14
N HIS A 39 1.69 -8.97 1.97
CA HIS A 39 2.86 -9.70 1.51
C HIS A 39 2.48 -11.14 1.15
N PRO A 40 3.01 -11.76 0.09
CA PRO A 40 2.66 -13.14 -0.27
C PRO A 40 2.89 -14.15 0.86
N SER A 41 3.84 -13.88 1.77
CA SER A 41 4.08 -14.74 2.93
C SER A 41 2.92 -14.78 3.92
N THR A 42 2.03 -13.79 3.94
CA THR A 42 0.83 -13.76 4.79
C THR A 42 -0.03 -15.01 4.59
N TRP A 43 -0.04 -15.56 3.38
CA TRP A 43 -0.88 -16.69 2.99
C TRP A 43 -0.21 -18.06 3.11
N LEU A 44 1.09 -18.11 3.45
CA LEU A 44 1.83 -19.37 3.52
C LEU A 44 1.35 -20.29 4.65
N ASN A 45 0.76 -19.71 5.70
CA ASN A 45 0.28 -20.45 6.88
C ASN A 45 -1.16 -21.00 6.73
N ILE A 46 -1.78 -20.84 5.55
CA ILE A 46 -3.07 -21.48 5.26
C ILE A 46 -2.87 -23.00 5.23
N LYS A 47 -3.54 -23.71 6.14
CA LYS A 47 -3.43 -25.18 6.28
C LYS A 47 -4.03 -25.95 5.12
N ASP A 48 -5.10 -25.41 4.53
CA ASP A 48 -5.74 -26.01 3.37
C ASP A 48 -4.93 -25.67 2.11
N GLU A 49 -4.25 -26.67 1.55
CA GLU A 49 -3.38 -26.48 0.38
C GLU A 49 -4.14 -26.05 -0.87
N ARG A 50 -5.42 -26.45 -1.01
CA ARG A 50 -6.24 -26.00 -2.14
C ARG A 50 -6.54 -24.51 -2.00
N LEU A 51 -7.01 -24.09 -0.84
CA LEU A 51 -7.27 -22.67 -0.59
C LEU A 51 -6.00 -21.84 -0.72
N LYS A 52 -4.86 -22.33 -0.21
CA LYS A 52 -3.56 -21.67 -0.36
C LYS A 52 -3.18 -21.47 -1.83
N ALA A 53 -3.35 -22.48 -2.68
CA ALA A 53 -3.09 -22.36 -4.12
C ALA A 53 -4.04 -21.34 -4.79
N GLU A 54 -5.32 -21.34 -4.42
CA GLU A 54 -6.30 -20.35 -4.90
C GLU A 54 -5.89 -18.93 -4.50
N PHE A 55 -5.47 -18.70 -3.24
CA PHE A 55 -4.97 -17.41 -2.79
C PHE A 55 -3.68 -17.00 -3.48
N GLN A 56 -2.71 -17.90 -3.66
CA GLN A 56 -1.47 -17.62 -4.39
C GLN A 56 -1.75 -17.17 -5.82
N THR A 57 -2.72 -17.81 -6.48
CA THR A 57 -3.16 -17.41 -7.82
C THR A 57 -3.85 -16.05 -7.79
N LEU A 58 -4.73 -15.81 -6.83
CA LEU A 58 -5.50 -14.57 -6.68
C LEU A 58 -4.62 -13.35 -6.38
N VAL A 59 -3.57 -13.53 -5.57
CA VAL A 59 -2.64 -12.45 -5.20
C VAL A 59 -1.42 -12.34 -6.11
N SER A 60 -1.32 -13.20 -7.13
CA SER A 60 -0.29 -13.09 -8.15
C SER A 60 -0.47 -11.79 -8.91
N THR A 61 0.61 -11.05 -9.04
CA THR A 61 0.65 -9.79 -9.77
C THR A 61 1.18 -9.97 -11.19
N ASP A 62 1.55 -11.18 -11.60
CA ASP A 62 2.32 -11.43 -12.84
C ASP A 62 1.58 -10.96 -14.10
N ASN A 63 0.26 -11.14 -14.10
CA ASN A 63 -0.62 -10.78 -15.21
C ASN A 63 -1.13 -9.32 -15.16
N LEU A 64 -0.68 -8.53 -14.18
CA LEU A 64 -1.10 -7.12 -14.06
C LEU A 64 -0.23 -6.20 -14.91
N PRO A 65 -0.75 -5.04 -15.35
CA PRO A 65 0.04 -3.98 -15.96
C PRO A 65 1.16 -3.49 -15.02
N ASP A 66 2.28 -3.05 -15.59
CA ASP A 66 3.47 -2.68 -14.82
C ASP A 66 3.23 -1.53 -13.84
N ASP A 67 2.45 -0.53 -14.23
CA ASP A 67 2.06 0.58 -13.34
C ASP A 67 1.35 0.06 -12.08
N LEU A 68 0.42 -0.88 -12.26
CA LEU A 68 -0.33 -1.47 -11.15
C LEU A 68 0.56 -2.35 -10.27
N LYS A 69 1.50 -3.10 -10.85
CA LYS A 69 2.51 -3.86 -10.10
C LYS A 69 3.34 -2.94 -9.22
N GLN A 70 3.76 -1.79 -9.76
CA GLN A 70 4.56 -0.81 -9.03
C GLN A 70 3.80 -0.25 -7.82
N GLU A 71 2.53 0.11 -8.00
CA GLU A 71 1.67 0.59 -6.91
C GLU A 71 1.49 -0.47 -5.80
N ILE A 72 1.26 -1.74 -6.19
CA ILE A 72 1.14 -2.85 -5.24
C ILE A 72 2.44 -3.04 -4.44
N LEU A 73 3.59 -2.99 -5.12
CA LEU A 73 4.91 -3.10 -4.48
C LEU A 73 5.18 -1.92 -3.54
N HIS A 74 4.83 -0.70 -3.95
CA HIS A 74 4.96 0.48 -3.10
C HIS A 74 4.13 0.34 -1.82
N ARG A 75 2.87 -0.10 -1.95
CA ARG A 75 1.97 -0.30 -0.80
C ARG A 75 2.43 -1.43 0.12
N ARG A 76 2.91 -2.55 -0.43
CA ARG A 76 3.54 -3.65 0.35
C ARG A 76 4.70 -3.13 1.19
N ARG A 77 5.53 -2.26 0.62
CA ARG A 77 6.66 -1.64 1.33
C ARG A 77 6.19 -0.70 2.45
N GLN A 78 5.16 0.11 2.20
CA GLN A 78 4.58 0.98 3.24
C GLN A 78 4.02 0.16 4.41
N LEU A 79 3.28 -0.91 4.14
CA LEU A 79 2.75 -1.80 5.17
C LEU A 79 3.87 -2.49 5.96
N TYR A 80 4.95 -2.89 5.29
CA TYR A 80 6.12 -3.45 5.96
C TYR A 80 6.73 -2.47 6.97
N TYR A 81 6.92 -1.20 6.59
CA TYR A 81 7.45 -0.19 7.53
C TYR A 81 6.51 0.07 8.70
N LEU A 82 5.19 0.12 8.46
CA LEU A 82 4.21 0.26 9.53
C LEU A 82 4.21 -0.91 10.51
N LYS A 83 4.44 -2.13 10.01
CA LYS A 83 4.58 -3.33 10.83
C LYS A 83 5.85 -3.28 11.68
N ALA A 84 6.99 -2.98 11.05
CA ALA A 84 8.28 -2.90 11.73
C ALA A 84 8.28 -1.85 12.86
N TYR A 85 7.71 -0.67 12.60
CA TYR A 85 7.60 0.38 13.62
C TYR A 85 6.82 -0.06 14.87
N LYS A 86 5.74 -0.83 14.69
CA LYS A 86 4.96 -1.35 15.84
C LYS A 86 5.69 -2.47 16.59
N GLU A 87 6.49 -3.28 15.90
CA GLU A 87 7.29 -4.34 16.54
C GLU A 87 8.45 -3.74 17.35
N GLU A 88 8.96 -2.56 16.97
CA GLU A 88 9.97 -1.83 17.75
C GLU A 88 9.39 -1.21 19.03
N GLU A 89 8.13 -0.75 19.05
CA GLU A 89 7.48 -0.23 20.27
C GLU A 89 7.20 -1.31 21.33
N GLU A 90 7.11 -2.58 20.95
CA GLU A 90 6.85 -3.70 21.88
C GLU A 90 8.12 -4.13 22.67
N TYR A 91 9.30 -3.63 22.28
CA TYR A 91 10.60 -4.01 22.86
C TYR A 91 11.20 -3.01 23.87
N GLU A 92 10.45 -2.01 24.31
CA GLU A 92 10.85 -1.17 25.45
C GLU A 92 10.45 -1.85 26.77
N ASP A 93 11.22 -2.86 27.18
CA ASP A 93 11.18 -3.44 28.54
C ASP A 93 11.79 -2.42 29.53
N PRO A 94 11.08 -2.01 30.60
CA PRO A 94 11.63 -1.08 31.58
C PRO A 94 12.82 -1.70 32.30
N MET A 95 13.99 -1.11 32.07
CA MET A 95 15.28 -1.42 32.70
C MET A 95 15.13 -1.86 34.17
N PRO A 96 15.68 -3.03 34.57
CA PRO A 96 15.63 -3.45 35.96
C PRO A 96 16.44 -2.46 36.81
N PRO A 97 15.99 -2.12 38.03
CA PRO A 97 16.74 -1.23 38.89
C PRO A 97 18.09 -1.87 39.23
N SER A 98 19.16 -1.13 38.94
CA SER A 98 20.53 -1.40 39.36
C SER A 98 20.64 -1.47 40.90
N PRO A 99 21.62 -2.22 41.45
CA PRO A 99 21.55 -2.90 42.75
C PRO A 99 21.45 -2.00 43.99
#